data_AF-A0A7D3X6A0-F1
#
_entry.id   AF-A0A7D3X6A0-F1
#
_cell.length_a   1.000
_cell.length_b   1.000
_cell.length_c   1.000
_cell.angle_alpha   90.00
_cell.angle_beta   90.00
_cell.angle_gamma   90.00
#
_symmetry.space_group_name_H-M   'P 1'
#
loop_
_entity.id
_entity.type
_entity.pdbx_description
1 polymer ?
#
loop_
_entity_poly.entity_id
_entity_poly.type
_entity_poly.pdbx_seq_one_letter_code
_entity_poly.pdbx_strand_id
1 'polypeptide(L)'
;MLDLPIPNNQVVTVQVAQTTFAVLSMPGKQFQIDFIDKAEACLKPGLRGEFSIHKEHPLLLNYNSRSTTVYISSRPQDPEGLLDRIKEQIKAGIQGWRDWHRVIFGKGAFGGDYILRKNLLDGSGMLLEDVPVTIAEAVIVACAEYGASAYCIGGIGDVSPIAPVFHLLLIGKGYVIAKDFCVKELPKEKPPLPSQ
;
A
#
# COMPACT_ATOMS: atom_id res chain seq x y z
N MET A 1 -16.98 -11.78 3.50
CA MET A 1 -16.12 -12.11 2.34
C MET A 1 -16.72 -11.35 1.17
N LEU A 2 -15.95 -10.60 0.39
CA LEU A 2 -16.51 -9.99 -0.82
C LEU A 2 -16.65 -11.11 -1.85
N ASP A 3 -17.84 -11.69 -1.96
CA ASP A 3 -18.11 -12.78 -2.91
C ASP A 3 -18.23 -12.18 -4.30
N LEU A 4 -17.10 -12.06 -4.98
CA LEU A 4 -17.07 -11.68 -6.38
C LEU A 4 -17.23 -12.91 -7.27
N PRO A 5 -17.92 -12.78 -8.42
CA PRO A 5 -18.11 -13.87 -9.37
C PRO A 5 -16.82 -14.27 -10.11
N ILE A 6 -15.72 -13.53 -9.90
CA ILE A 6 -14.39 -13.82 -10.42
C ILE A 6 -13.60 -14.51 -9.29
N PRO A 7 -13.28 -15.81 -9.42
CA PRO A 7 -12.46 -16.49 -8.43
C PRO A 7 -11.06 -15.89 -8.34
N ASN A 8 -10.48 -15.89 -7.14
CA ASN A 8 -9.07 -15.55 -6.95
C ASN A 8 -8.18 -16.50 -7.79
N ASN A 9 -7.02 -15.98 -8.20
CA ASN A 9 -5.98 -16.62 -9.01
C ASN A 9 -6.40 -16.95 -10.45
N GLN A 10 -7.52 -16.40 -10.93
CA GLN A 10 -7.89 -16.51 -12.34
C GLN A 10 -7.12 -15.51 -13.18
N VAL A 11 -6.58 -15.97 -14.30
CA VAL A 11 -5.90 -15.08 -15.24
C VAL A 11 -6.95 -14.26 -16.00
N VAL A 12 -6.86 -12.94 -15.85
CA VAL A 12 -7.72 -11.96 -16.52
C VAL A 12 -6.88 -11.00 -17.34
N THR A 13 -7.50 -10.38 -18.34
CA THR A 13 -6.93 -9.26 -19.09
C THR A 13 -7.79 -8.03 -18.89
N VAL A 14 -7.17 -6.89 -18.59
CA VAL A 14 -7.83 -5.59 -18.51
C VAL A 14 -8.10 -5.10 -19.93
N GLN A 15 -9.36 -5.12 -20.35
CA GLN A 15 -9.78 -4.58 -21.65
C GLN A 15 -9.93 -3.06 -21.60
N VAL A 16 -10.54 -2.57 -20.52
CA VAL A 16 -10.79 -1.15 -20.28
C VAL A 16 -10.38 -0.81 -18.85
N ALA A 17 -9.73 0.34 -18.67
CA ALA A 17 -9.45 0.91 -17.35
C ALA A 17 -9.89 2.38 -17.34
N GLN A 18 -10.93 2.68 -16.58
CA GLN A 18 -11.46 4.03 -16.38
C GLN A 18 -11.26 4.48 -14.93
N THR A 19 -11.62 5.73 -14.63
CA THR A 19 -11.48 6.28 -13.29
C THR A 19 -12.43 5.62 -12.28
N THR A 20 -13.61 5.18 -12.71
CA THR A 20 -14.68 4.63 -11.86
C THR A 20 -14.96 3.15 -12.09
N PHE A 21 -14.42 2.53 -13.15
CA PHE A 21 -14.60 1.11 -13.42
C PHE A 21 -13.46 0.54 -14.26
N ALA A 22 -13.38 -0.79 -14.32
CA ALA A 22 -12.60 -1.52 -15.31
C ALA A 22 -13.42 -2.65 -15.94
N VAL A 23 -13.05 -3.04 -17.15
CA VAL A 23 -13.61 -4.22 -17.82
C VAL A 23 -12.53 -5.28 -17.93
N LEU A 24 -12.79 -6.44 -17.35
CA LEU A 24 -11.90 -7.58 -17.35
C LEU A 24 -12.46 -8.67 -18.27
N SER A 25 -11.59 -9.33 -19.02
CA SER A 25 -11.95 -10.50 -19.83
C SER A 25 -11.21 -11.74 -19.35
N MET A 26 -11.87 -12.88 -19.41
CA MET A 26 -11.29 -14.21 -19.23
C MET A 26 -11.93 -15.18 -20.26
N PRO A 27 -11.44 -16.42 -20.43
CA PRO A 27 -11.99 -17.33 -21.41
C PRO A 27 -13.51 -17.47 -21.31
N GLY A 28 -14.21 -16.97 -22.35
CA GLY A 28 -15.65 -17.06 -22.44
C GLY A 28 -16.46 -16.18 -21.49
N LYS A 29 -15.85 -15.24 -20.75
CA LYS A 29 -16.59 -14.29 -19.88
C LYS A 29 -15.95 -12.91 -19.88
N GLN A 30 -16.78 -11.90 -19.64
CA GLN A 30 -16.35 -10.53 -19.48
C GLN A 30 -17.08 -9.91 -18.29
N PHE A 31 -16.38 -9.12 -17.50
CA PHE A 31 -16.92 -8.53 -16.28
C PHE A 31 -16.58 -7.05 -16.24
N GLN A 32 -17.57 -6.22 -15.91
CA GLN A 32 -17.33 -4.85 -15.47
C GLN A 32 -17.21 -4.84 -13.95
N ILE A 33 -16.20 -4.14 -13.45
CA ILE A 33 -15.96 -3.93 -12.02
C ILE A 33 -16.04 -2.43 -11.76
N ASP A 34 -17.09 -2.01 -11.07
CA ASP A 34 -17.28 -0.65 -10.61
C ASP A 34 -16.51 -0.46 -9.28
N PHE A 35 -15.79 0.66 -9.16
CA PHE A 35 -15.01 1.01 -7.98
C PHE A 35 -15.82 1.93 -7.05
N ILE A 36 -16.11 1.49 -5.84
CA ILE A 36 -16.87 2.26 -4.85
C ILE A 36 -15.89 3.04 -3.97
N ASP A 37 -15.97 4.37 -3.98
CA ASP A 37 -15.05 5.26 -3.26
C ASP A 37 -13.57 4.91 -3.51
N LYS A 38 -13.17 4.88 -4.78
CA LYS A 38 -11.79 4.57 -5.17
C LYS A 38 -10.81 5.58 -4.56
N ALA A 39 -9.78 5.06 -3.89
CA ALA A 39 -8.69 5.86 -3.35
C ALA A 39 -7.47 5.95 -4.28
N GLU A 40 -7.06 4.83 -4.88
CA GLU A 40 -5.86 4.74 -5.71
C GLU A 40 -6.02 3.67 -6.80
N ALA A 41 -5.41 3.85 -7.96
CA ALA A 41 -5.33 2.81 -8.97
C ALA A 41 -4.05 2.93 -9.80
N CYS A 42 -3.46 1.77 -10.10
CA CYS A 42 -2.41 1.58 -11.08
C CYS A 42 -2.83 0.43 -12.00
N LEU A 43 -3.84 0.67 -12.83
CA LEU A 43 -4.37 -0.32 -13.78
C LEU A 43 -4.29 0.26 -15.20
N LYS A 44 -3.93 -0.58 -16.17
CA LYS A 44 -3.77 -0.18 -17.58
C LYS A 44 -4.45 -1.19 -18.50
N PRO A 45 -5.07 -0.74 -19.61
CA PRO A 45 -5.55 -1.64 -20.66
C PRO A 45 -4.42 -2.52 -21.19
N GLY A 46 -4.75 -3.76 -21.55
CA GLY A 46 -3.80 -4.79 -22.00
C GLY A 46 -3.05 -5.50 -20.88
N LEU A 47 -3.13 -5.04 -19.62
CA LEU A 47 -2.53 -5.74 -18.49
C LEU A 47 -3.18 -7.11 -18.31
N ARG A 48 -2.35 -8.16 -18.26
CA ARG A 48 -2.78 -9.54 -18.03
C ARG A 48 -2.11 -10.08 -16.78
N GLY A 49 -2.86 -10.74 -15.91
CA GLY A 49 -2.34 -11.31 -14.68
C GLY A 49 -3.40 -12.03 -13.87
N GLU A 50 -2.98 -12.61 -12.75
CA GLU A 50 -3.87 -13.25 -11.80
C GLU A 50 -4.70 -12.20 -11.05
N PHE A 51 -6.01 -12.41 -11.05
CA PHE A 51 -6.97 -11.64 -10.28
C PHE A 51 -6.92 -12.06 -8.82
N SER A 52 -6.85 -11.11 -7.90
CA SER A 52 -7.09 -11.39 -6.48
C SER A 52 -7.64 -10.19 -5.73
N ILE A 53 -8.43 -10.46 -4.68
CA ILE A 53 -8.89 -9.45 -3.72
C ILE A 53 -8.29 -9.69 -2.34
N HIS A 54 -7.81 -8.61 -1.73
CA HIS A 54 -7.16 -8.61 -0.42
C HIS A 54 -7.81 -7.59 0.51
N LYS A 55 -7.93 -7.96 1.79
CA LYS A 55 -8.26 -7.04 2.89
C LYS A 55 -7.02 -6.57 3.65
N GLU A 56 -5.96 -7.36 3.55
CA GLU A 56 -4.66 -7.13 4.17
C GLU A 56 -3.60 -7.27 3.07
N HIS A 57 -2.82 -6.22 2.86
CA HIS A 57 -1.73 -6.19 1.88
C HIS A 57 -0.85 -4.97 2.16
N PRO A 58 0.47 -4.99 1.88
CA PRO A 58 1.34 -3.82 2.09
C PRO A 58 0.83 -2.51 1.45
N LEU A 59 0.19 -2.59 0.29
CA LEU A 59 -0.44 -1.42 -0.36
C LEU A 59 -1.58 -0.79 0.45
N LEU A 60 -2.26 -1.56 1.28
CA LEU A 60 -3.39 -1.14 2.12
C LEU A 60 -2.96 -0.51 3.45
N LEU A 61 -1.67 -0.56 3.81
CA LEU A 61 -1.19 -0.06 5.10
C LEU A 61 -1.59 1.40 5.32
N ASN A 62 -1.43 2.27 4.31
CA ASN A 62 -1.78 3.70 4.40
C ASN A 62 -3.30 3.98 4.40
N TYR A 63 -4.14 2.97 4.20
CA TYR A 63 -5.60 3.12 4.07
C TYR A 63 -6.35 2.47 5.23
N ASN A 64 -5.88 1.32 5.67
CA ASN A 64 -6.52 0.50 6.70
C ASN A 64 -5.76 0.52 8.02
N SER A 65 -4.56 1.09 8.07
CA SER A 65 -3.82 1.28 9.31
C SER A 65 -3.90 2.74 9.72
N ARG A 66 -3.79 2.98 11.02
CA ARG A 66 -3.51 4.33 11.50
C ARG A 66 -2.08 4.72 11.16
N SER A 67 -1.90 6.02 10.98
CA SER A 67 -0.60 6.62 10.81
C SER A 67 -0.15 7.34 12.07
N THR A 68 1.15 7.42 12.28
CA THR A 68 1.79 8.15 13.37
C THR A 68 3.13 8.72 12.93
N THR A 69 3.70 9.58 13.76
CA THR A 69 5.01 10.21 13.55
C THR A 69 5.97 9.72 14.62
N VAL A 70 7.16 9.30 14.20
CA VAL A 70 8.21 8.77 15.07
C VAL A 70 9.26 9.85 15.30
N TYR A 71 9.65 10.05 16.56
CA TYR A 71 10.70 10.95 16.98
C TYR A 71 11.81 10.19 17.71
N ILE A 72 13.03 10.70 17.63
CA ILE A 72 14.18 10.26 18.43
C ILE A 72 14.49 11.30 19.50
N SER A 73 14.93 10.84 20.67
CA SER A 73 15.24 11.66 21.85
C SER A 73 16.58 11.35 22.51
N SER A 74 17.31 10.36 21.98
CA SER A 74 18.69 10.14 22.35
C SER A 74 19.51 9.65 21.16
N ARG A 75 20.80 9.92 21.19
CA ARG A 75 21.72 9.50 20.14
C ARG A 75 21.95 7.97 20.18
N PRO A 76 21.86 7.25 19.04
CA PRO A 76 22.22 5.84 18.96
C PRO A 76 23.72 5.62 19.07
N GLN A 77 24.12 4.41 19.47
CA GLN A 77 25.53 4.01 19.53
C GLN A 77 26.19 3.99 18.15
N ASP A 78 25.44 3.55 17.13
CA ASP A 78 25.85 3.53 15.73
C ASP A 78 24.75 4.16 14.84
N PRO A 79 24.83 5.48 14.56
CA PRO A 79 23.85 6.18 13.73
C PRO A 79 23.71 5.63 12.30
N GLU A 80 24.80 5.18 11.68
CA GLU A 80 24.77 4.69 10.30
C GLU A 80 24.18 3.28 10.23
N GLY A 81 24.57 2.40 11.16
CA GLY A 81 23.94 1.09 11.29
C GLY A 81 22.44 1.18 11.57
N LEU A 82 22.01 2.10 12.45
CA LEU A 82 20.59 2.32 12.71
C LEU A 82 19.87 2.87 11.47
N LEU A 83 20.51 3.77 10.70
CA LEU A 83 19.93 4.28 9.45
C LEU A 83 19.63 3.13 8.47
N ASP A 84 20.57 2.21 8.27
CA ASP A 84 20.36 1.06 7.38
C ASP A 84 19.31 0.10 7.92
N ARG A 85 19.31 -0.17 9.23
CA ARG A 85 18.27 -0.96 9.89
C ARG A 85 16.89 -0.37 9.70
N ILE A 86 16.73 0.94 9.83
CA ILE A 86 15.44 1.63 9.58
C ILE A 86 14.99 1.44 8.14
N LYS A 87 15.89 1.59 7.16
CA LYS A 87 15.57 1.35 5.74
C LYS A 87 15.10 -0.08 5.51
N GLU A 88 15.75 -1.06 6.13
CA GLU A 88 15.37 -2.47 6.06
C GLU A 88 13.96 -2.70 6.61
N GLN A 89 13.64 -2.15 7.79
CA GLN A 89 12.32 -2.30 8.40
C GLN A 89 11.21 -1.71 7.50
N ILE A 90 11.44 -0.52 6.94
CA ILE A 90 10.48 0.11 6.02
C ILE A 90 10.32 -0.76 4.76
N LYS A 91 11.42 -1.22 4.15
CA LYS A 91 11.40 -2.08 2.97
C LYS A 91 10.67 -3.40 3.24
N ALA A 92 10.91 -4.01 4.39
CA ALA A 92 10.24 -5.23 4.83
C ALA A 92 8.72 -5.02 5.01
N GLY A 93 8.31 -3.87 5.58
CA GLY A 93 6.91 -3.52 5.75
C GLY A 93 6.16 -3.29 4.43
N ILE A 94 6.79 -2.59 3.47
CA ILE A 94 6.14 -2.24 2.19
C ILE A 94 6.33 -3.28 1.07
N GLN A 95 7.26 -4.23 1.24
CA GLN A 95 7.54 -5.35 0.33
C GLN A 95 7.72 -4.95 -1.14
N GLY A 96 8.34 -3.79 -1.39
CA GLY A 96 8.60 -3.29 -2.74
C GLY A 96 7.41 -2.73 -3.50
N TRP A 97 6.22 -2.65 -2.88
CA TRP A 97 5.02 -2.07 -3.50
C TRP A 97 4.98 -0.54 -3.46
N ARG A 98 5.75 0.05 -2.55
CA ARG A 98 5.92 1.50 -2.39
C ARG A 98 7.40 1.83 -2.46
N ASP A 99 7.69 3.06 -2.84
CA ASP A 99 9.03 3.62 -2.69
C ASP A 99 9.24 4.03 -1.24
N TRP A 100 10.24 3.44 -0.58
CA TRP A 100 10.53 3.70 0.84
C TRP A 100 10.93 5.16 1.09
N HIS A 101 11.53 5.86 0.13
CA HIS A 101 11.87 7.28 0.27
C HIS A 101 10.61 8.14 0.49
N ARG A 102 9.50 7.75 -0.14
CA ARG A 102 8.19 8.44 0.02
C ARG A 102 7.49 8.09 1.33
N VAL A 103 7.95 7.07 2.04
CA VAL A 103 7.39 6.65 3.34
C VAL A 103 7.99 7.45 4.48
N ILE A 104 9.24 7.90 4.40
CA ILE A 104 9.93 8.55 5.52
C ILE A 104 9.37 9.96 5.80
N PHE A 105 9.13 10.76 4.77
CA PHE A 105 8.71 12.17 4.90
C PHE A 105 7.69 12.59 3.81
N GLY A 106 6.83 11.66 3.41
CA GLY A 106 5.72 11.92 2.49
C GLY A 106 6.11 12.38 1.07
N LYS A 107 5.15 13.01 0.36
CA LYS A 107 5.24 13.37 -1.06
C LYS A 107 6.17 14.57 -1.37
N GLY A 108 6.67 15.28 -0.35
CA GLY A 108 7.45 16.51 -0.52
C GLY A 108 8.97 16.36 -0.32
N ALA A 109 9.44 15.23 0.21
CA ALA A 109 10.80 15.15 0.76
C ALA A 109 11.85 14.67 -0.25
N PHE A 110 12.18 15.52 -1.23
CA PHE A 110 13.53 15.48 -1.77
C PHE A 110 14.50 15.80 -0.61
N GLY A 111 15.31 14.82 -0.20
CA GLY A 111 16.23 14.95 0.93
C GLY A 111 15.77 14.35 2.26
N GLY A 112 14.71 13.54 2.27
CA GLY A 112 14.27 12.82 3.47
C GLY A 112 15.39 12.01 4.13
N ASP A 113 16.19 11.29 3.34
CA ASP A 113 17.35 10.54 3.83
C ASP A 113 18.37 11.43 4.56
N TYR A 114 18.57 12.66 4.09
CA TYR A 114 19.48 13.61 4.72
C TYR A 114 18.94 14.07 6.09
N ILE A 115 17.65 14.37 6.18
CA ILE A 115 17.01 14.77 7.44
C ILE A 115 17.03 13.62 8.44
N LEU A 116 16.70 12.40 7.99
CA LEU A 116 16.75 11.20 8.83
C LEU A 116 18.16 11.00 9.38
N ARG A 117 19.17 11.00 8.50
CA ARG A 117 20.58 10.84 8.89
C ARG A 117 21.02 11.92 9.87
N LYS A 118 20.67 13.19 9.60
CA LYS A 118 20.98 14.30 10.50
C LYS A 118 20.38 14.08 11.89
N ASN A 119 19.10 13.75 11.98
CA ASN A 119 18.41 13.57 13.26
C ASN A 119 18.95 12.36 14.04
N LEU A 120 19.42 11.31 13.35
CA LEU A 120 20.13 10.19 13.97
C LEU A 120 21.50 10.60 14.53
N LEU A 121 22.26 11.45 13.82
CA LEU A 121 23.55 11.98 14.31
C LEU A 121 23.37 12.91 15.51
N ASP A 122 22.35 13.78 15.45
CA ASP A 122 22.02 14.73 16.51
C ASP A 122 21.38 14.04 17.72
N GLY A 123 20.80 12.85 17.52
CA GLY A 123 20.06 12.11 18.55
C GLY A 123 18.73 12.76 18.93
N SER A 124 18.23 13.68 18.11
CA SER A 124 16.96 14.36 18.33
C SER A 124 16.29 14.71 17.02
N GLY A 125 14.95 14.72 17.02
CA GLY A 125 14.14 15.15 15.89
C GLY A 125 13.22 14.06 15.34
N MET A 126 12.62 14.32 14.19
CA MET A 126 11.65 13.43 13.54
C MET A 126 12.38 12.39 12.71
N LEU A 127 12.04 11.11 12.89
CA LEU A 127 12.55 10.02 12.06
C LEU A 127 11.62 9.71 10.90
N LEU A 128 10.31 9.63 11.17
CA LEU A 128 9.29 9.23 10.21
C LEU A 128 8.03 10.08 10.40
N GLU A 129 7.43 10.53 9.30
CA GLU A 129 6.19 11.33 9.28
C GLU A 129 5.03 10.55 8.67
N ASP A 130 3.89 10.52 9.37
CA ASP A 130 2.62 9.96 8.88
C ASP A 130 2.73 8.51 8.34
N VAL A 131 3.45 7.66 9.08
CA VAL A 131 3.70 6.26 8.72
C VAL A 131 2.73 5.30 9.41
N PRO A 132 2.36 4.17 8.77
CA PRO A 132 1.60 3.10 9.41
C PRO A 132 2.20 2.68 10.75
N VAL A 133 1.36 2.50 11.77
CA VAL A 133 1.78 2.15 13.14
C VAL A 133 2.70 0.94 13.17
N THR A 134 2.45 -0.08 12.35
CA THR A 134 3.31 -1.29 12.28
C THR A 134 4.74 -0.98 11.83
N ILE A 135 4.92 -0.01 10.94
CA ILE A 135 6.25 0.46 10.52
C ILE A 135 6.88 1.29 11.64
N ALA A 136 6.09 2.15 12.30
CA ALA A 136 6.57 2.95 13.44
C ALA A 136 7.08 2.08 14.59
N GLU A 137 6.33 1.03 14.96
CA GLU A 137 6.71 0.04 15.98
C GLU A 137 8.04 -0.63 15.63
N ALA A 138 8.18 -1.12 14.40
CA ALA A 138 9.41 -1.75 13.93
C ALA A 138 10.63 -0.82 14.01
N VAL A 139 10.43 0.47 13.69
CA VAL A 139 11.48 1.49 13.78
C VAL A 139 11.83 1.84 15.23
N ILE A 140 10.86 1.91 16.14
CA ILE A 140 11.13 2.15 17.56
C ILE A 140 11.90 0.98 18.18
N VAL A 141 11.54 -0.25 17.83
CA VAL A 141 12.30 -1.45 18.23
C VAL A 141 13.73 -1.38 17.72
N ALA A 142 13.93 -1.03 16.44
CA ALA A 142 15.26 -0.83 15.87
C ALA A 142 16.05 0.26 16.61
N CYS A 143 15.42 1.39 17.00
CA CYS A 143 16.10 2.42 17.78
C CYS A 143 16.60 1.86 19.12
N ALA A 144 15.77 1.09 19.82
CA ALA A 144 16.11 0.48 21.10
C ALA A 144 17.27 -0.54 20.97
N GLU A 145 17.29 -1.34 19.89
CA GLU A 145 18.40 -2.27 19.56
C GLU A 145 19.76 -1.54 19.47
N TYR A 146 19.75 -0.28 19.05
CA TYR A 146 20.94 0.57 18.89
C TYR A 146 21.18 1.54 20.07
N GLY A 147 20.47 1.35 21.18
CA GLY A 147 20.60 2.17 22.40
C GLY A 147 20.00 3.58 22.28
N ALA A 148 19.14 3.83 21.28
CA ALA A 148 18.41 5.08 21.13
C ALA A 148 16.99 5.00 21.70
N SER A 149 16.53 6.11 22.26
CA SER A 149 15.14 6.29 22.72
C SER A 149 14.32 6.95 21.62
N ALA A 150 13.28 6.27 21.16
CA ALA A 150 12.32 6.78 20.18
C ALA A 150 10.89 6.70 20.71
N TYR A 151 10.03 7.62 20.27
CA TYR A 151 8.67 7.75 20.75
C TYR A 151 7.71 8.31 19.68
N CYS A 152 6.42 8.13 19.90
CA CYS A 152 5.35 8.77 19.16
C CYS A 152 4.56 9.71 20.08
N ILE A 153 4.17 10.87 19.58
CA ILE A 153 3.27 11.77 20.32
C ILE A 153 1.90 11.09 20.40
N GLY A 154 1.36 10.96 21.62
CA GLY A 154 0.09 10.26 21.86
C GLY A 154 0.21 8.74 22.04
N GLY A 155 1.43 8.19 22.04
CA GLY A 155 1.66 6.76 22.24
C GLY A 155 1.22 5.87 21.08
N ILE A 156 1.64 4.61 21.11
CA ILE A 156 1.24 3.59 20.12
C ILE A 156 0.06 2.75 20.63
N GLY A 157 -0.07 2.60 21.95
CA GLY A 157 -1.07 1.73 22.59
C GLY A 157 -2.46 2.33 22.76
N ASP A 158 -2.62 3.66 22.74
CA ASP A 158 -3.91 4.34 22.95
C ASP A 158 -4.81 4.38 21.69
N VAL A 159 -4.54 3.45 20.78
CA VAL A 159 -4.91 3.57 19.40
C VAL A 159 -5.92 2.47 19.06
N SER A 160 -7.22 2.78 19.17
CA SER A 160 -8.28 1.85 18.75
C SER A 160 -8.06 1.37 17.30
N PRO A 161 -8.29 0.08 17.01
CA PRO A 161 -8.15 -0.46 15.66
C PRO A 161 -9.14 0.22 14.71
N ILE A 162 -8.67 0.60 13.53
CA ILE A 162 -9.56 0.99 12.43
C ILE A 162 -10.08 -0.29 11.79
N ALA A 163 -11.40 -0.46 11.71
CA ALA A 163 -11.97 -1.52 10.89
C ALA A 163 -11.54 -1.29 9.42
N PRO A 164 -10.99 -2.30 8.72
CA PRO A 164 -10.49 -2.12 7.36
C PRO A 164 -11.61 -1.57 6.47
N VAL A 165 -11.39 -0.35 5.97
CA VAL A 165 -12.38 0.40 5.16
C VAL A 165 -12.16 0.15 3.68
N PHE A 166 -10.91 -0.10 3.28
CA PHE A 166 -10.51 -0.28 1.89
C PHE A 166 -10.15 -1.74 1.58
N HIS A 167 -10.37 -2.11 0.34
CA HIS A 167 -10.04 -3.39 -0.25
C HIS A 167 -9.11 -3.17 -1.44
N LEU A 168 -8.26 -4.16 -1.70
CA LEU A 168 -7.33 -4.16 -2.82
C LEU A 168 -7.77 -5.19 -3.84
N LEU A 169 -7.91 -4.76 -5.09
CA LEU A 169 -7.99 -5.63 -6.25
C LEU A 169 -6.63 -5.63 -6.96
N LEU A 170 -6.05 -6.80 -7.17
CA LEU A 170 -4.79 -7.00 -7.90
C LEU A 170 -5.02 -7.74 -9.22
N ILE A 171 -4.27 -7.35 -10.25
CA ILE A 171 -4.10 -8.07 -11.52
C ILE A 171 -2.61 -8.04 -11.86
N GLY A 172 -1.89 -9.11 -11.51
CA GLY A 172 -0.42 -9.10 -11.59
C GLY A 172 0.17 -7.96 -10.72
N LYS A 173 0.89 -7.01 -11.33
CA LYS A 173 1.41 -5.81 -10.64
C LYS A 173 0.47 -4.60 -10.70
N GLY A 174 -0.62 -4.68 -11.45
CA GLY A 174 -1.61 -3.61 -11.48
C GLY A 174 -2.62 -3.77 -10.35
N TYR A 175 -3.18 -2.64 -9.89
CA TYR A 175 -4.04 -2.65 -8.73
C TYR A 175 -5.08 -1.54 -8.70
N VAL A 176 -6.11 -1.74 -7.88
CA VAL A 176 -7.10 -0.74 -7.50
C VAL A 176 -7.37 -0.86 -6.00
N ILE A 177 -7.38 0.26 -5.29
CA ILE A 177 -7.76 0.38 -3.88
C ILE A 177 -9.06 1.18 -3.82
N ALA A 178 -10.10 0.57 -3.28
CA ALA A 178 -11.45 1.15 -3.17
C ALA A 178 -12.13 0.64 -1.91
N LYS A 179 -13.17 1.32 -1.42
CA LYS A 179 -13.94 0.79 -0.27
C LYS A 179 -14.66 -0.50 -0.60
N ASP A 180 -15.15 -0.60 -1.84
CA ASP A 180 -15.82 -1.81 -2.31
C ASP A 180 -15.73 -1.95 -3.84
N PHE A 181 -16.12 -3.12 -4.33
CA PHE A 181 -16.15 -3.47 -5.75
C PHE A 181 -17.51 -4.09 -6.10
N CYS A 182 -18.21 -3.50 -7.07
CA CYS A 182 -19.42 -4.09 -7.63
C CYS A 182 -19.11 -4.74 -8.96
N VAL A 183 -19.45 -6.02 -9.12
CA VAL A 183 -19.11 -6.79 -10.34
C VAL A 183 -20.37 -7.18 -11.09
N LYS A 184 -20.35 -6.97 -12.41
CA LYS A 184 -21.43 -7.33 -13.32
C LYS A 184 -20.85 -8.12 -14.49
N GLU A 185 -21.42 -9.27 -14.81
CA GLU A 185 -21.09 -9.99 -16.04
C GLU A 185 -21.66 -9.24 -17.23
N LEU A 186 -20.84 -9.00 -18.25
CA LEU A 186 -21.24 -8.37 -19.49
C LEU A 186 -21.66 -9.44 -20.51
N PRO A 187 -22.70 -9.17 -21.32
CA PRO A 187 -23.07 -10.08 -22.40
C PRO A 187 -21.90 -10.19 -23.39
N LYS A 188 -21.61 -11.41 -23.87
CA LYS A 188 -20.68 -11.59 -24.98
C LYS A 188 -21.16 -10.76 -26.16
N GLU A 189 -20.29 -9.90 -26.71
CA GLU A 189 -20.55 -9.36 -28.05
C GLU A 189 -20.74 -10.55 -28.99
N LYS A 190 -21.93 -10.63 -29.60
CA LYS A 190 -22.15 -11.57 -30.70
C LYS A 190 -21.14 -11.18 -31.80
N PRO A 191 -20.41 -12.14 -32.38
CA PRO A 191 -19.58 -11.83 -33.54
C PRO A 191 -20.47 -11.18 -34.61
N PRO A 192 -19.96 -10.17 -35.34
CA PRO A 192 -20.72 -9.55 -36.41
C PRO A 192 -21.20 -10.64 -37.36
N LEU A 193 -22.49 -10.62 -37.69
CA LEU A 193 -23.07 -11.53 -38.69
C LEU A 193 -22.24 -11.38 -39.97
N PRO A 194 -21.80 -12.49 -40.59
CA PRO A 194 -21.11 -12.39 -41.86
C PRO A 194 -22.05 -11.68 -42.84
N SER A 195 -21.55 -10.62 -43.46
CA SER A 195 -22.22 -9.94 -44.56
C SER A 195 -22.57 -10.99 -45.61
N GLN A 196 -23.87 -11.21 -45.82
CA GLN A 196 -24.37 -12.03 -46.94
C GLN A 196 -24.20 -11.28 -48.26
#